data_AF-A0A023FI52-F1
#
_entry.id   AF-A0A023FI52-F1
#
_cell.length_a   1.000
_cell.length_b   1.000
_cell.length_c   1.000
_cell.angle_alpha   90.00
_cell.angle_beta   90.00
_cell.angle_gamma   90.00
#
_symmetry.space_group_name_H-M   'P 1'
#
loop_
_entity.id
_entity.type
_entity.pdbx_description
1 polymer ?
#
loop_
_entity_poly.entity_id
_entity_poly.type
_entity_poly.pdbx_seq_one_letter_code
_entity_poly.pdbx_strand_id
1 'polypeptide(L)'
;GSVVTVAYRSFDCLFSYLKHNFTEIMKKKRSKQPPKKIHLVFDERERREFLTGFQKRKKERQKKAQEKIMQEAKEEKRRLKAEKREILQRLLGDKPVPGSAADEGDEEEPVTYDLPDHTVTVTSLESSDLYGDIRIGDNRAEDNEEEDGDSIGDEIERGRATDSDKRRLKALDRQMGDCSVQLHAALHKDKKQRGKMRRIKLRTTKKAKLARTHRL
;
A
#
# COMPACT_ATOMS: atom_id res chain seq x y z
N GLY A 1 38.09 19.93 27.42
CA GLY A 1 37.65 19.65 26.04
C GLY A 1 37.78 18.16 25.83
N SER A 2 36.68 17.44 25.95
CA SER A 2 36.67 15.98 26.02
C SER A 2 35.83 15.47 24.86
N VAL A 3 36.48 15.15 23.75
CA VAL A 3 35.81 14.61 22.56
C VAL A 3 35.64 13.11 22.77
N VAL A 4 34.40 12.69 22.99
CA VAL A 4 34.02 11.28 23.09
C VAL A 4 33.95 10.72 21.67
N THR A 5 34.94 9.92 21.28
CA THR A 5 34.92 9.12 20.06
C THR A 5 34.11 7.84 20.33
N VAL A 6 32.86 7.82 19.89
CA VAL A 6 32.02 6.61 19.93
C VAL A 6 32.51 5.63 18.87
N ALA A 7 32.97 4.48 19.33
CA ALA A 7 33.47 3.39 18.52
C ALA A 7 32.35 2.77 17.65
N TYR A 8 32.44 2.95 16.33
CA TYR A 8 31.80 2.06 15.36
C TYR A 8 32.58 0.74 15.35
N ARG A 9 32.17 -0.24 16.17
CA ARG A 9 32.80 -1.57 16.23
C ARG A 9 31.78 -2.71 16.22
N SER A 10 30.74 -2.58 15.40
CA SER A 10 29.66 -3.59 15.36
C SER A 10 29.28 -4.10 13.96
N PHE A 11 29.98 -3.70 12.90
CA PHE A 11 29.68 -4.18 11.53
C PHE A 11 30.77 -5.08 10.91
N ASP A 12 31.99 -5.10 11.43
CA ASP A 12 33.08 -5.91 10.86
C ASP A 12 33.03 -7.40 11.27
N CYS A 13 32.32 -7.73 12.36
CA CYS A 13 32.29 -9.12 12.86
C CYS A 13 31.42 -10.04 11.98
N LEU A 14 30.30 -9.53 11.46
CA LEU A 14 29.38 -10.30 10.60
C LEU A 14 29.94 -10.53 9.19
N PHE A 15 30.80 -9.64 8.68
CA PHE A 15 31.46 -9.82 7.39
C PHE A 15 32.64 -10.80 7.46
N SER A 16 33.31 -10.88 8.62
CA SER A 16 34.36 -11.88 8.88
C SER A 16 33.78 -13.29 8.99
N TYR A 17 32.66 -13.47 9.70
CA TYR A 17 32.03 -14.78 9.91
C TYR A 17 31.55 -15.45 8.60
N LEU A 18 31.13 -14.66 7.61
CA LEU A 18 30.72 -15.18 6.29
C LEU A 18 31.92 -15.54 5.39
N LYS A 19 33.06 -14.85 5.54
CA LYS A 19 34.31 -15.19 4.82
C LYS A 19 34.98 -16.45 5.35
N HIS A 20 34.92 -16.70 6.67
CA HIS A 20 35.48 -17.91 7.26
C HIS A 20 34.69 -19.17 6.85
N ASN A 21 33.36 -19.11 6.82
CA ASN A 21 32.54 -20.25 6.38
C ASN A 21 32.64 -20.54 4.87
N PHE A 22 32.80 -19.53 4.02
CA PHE A 22 32.93 -19.75 2.57
C PHE A 22 34.31 -20.30 2.17
N THR A 23 35.36 -19.96 2.91
CA THR A 23 36.73 -20.40 2.60
C THR A 23 37.05 -21.80 3.13
N GLU A 24 36.34 -22.28 4.15
CA GLU A 24 36.49 -23.63 4.70
C GLU A 24 35.91 -24.71 3.77
N ILE A 25 34.89 -24.37 2.98
CA ILE A 25 34.30 -25.26 1.96
C ILE A 25 35.26 -25.51 0.78
N MET A 26 36.18 -24.58 0.50
CA MET A 26 37.07 -24.66 -0.67
C MET A 26 38.42 -25.35 -0.42
N LYS A 27 38.73 -25.77 0.81
CA LYS A 27 40.02 -26.43 1.15
C LYS A 27 39.95 -27.95 1.30
N LYS A 28 38.85 -28.60 0.91
CA LYS A 28 38.82 -30.06 0.79
C LYS A 28 39.56 -30.46 -0.49
N LYS A 29 40.81 -30.92 -0.34
CA LYS A 29 41.60 -31.55 -1.42
C LYS A 29 40.73 -32.59 -2.12
N ARG A 30 40.22 -32.26 -3.31
CA ARG A 30 39.46 -33.18 -4.15
C ARG A 30 40.40 -34.33 -4.49
N SER A 31 40.06 -35.55 -4.11
CA SER A 31 40.71 -36.76 -4.60
C SER A 31 40.81 -36.68 -6.13
N LYS A 32 41.95 -37.08 -6.70
CA LYS A 32 42.27 -37.12 -8.15
C LYS A 32 41.41 -38.12 -8.94
N GLN A 33 40.13 -38.23 -8.64
CA GLN A 33 39.18 -38.96 -9.47
C GLN A 33 38.59 -37.96 -10.47
N PRO A 34 38.58 -38.27 -11.77
CA PRO A 34 37.96 -37.40 -12.75
C PRO A 34 36.49 -37.16 -12.33
N PRO A 35 36.00 -35.91 -12.39
CA PRO A 35 34.61 -35.63 -12.03
C PRO A 35 33.71 -36.51 -12.89
N LYS A 36 32.88 -37.33 -12.23
CA LYS A 36 31.92 -38.20 -12.91
C LYS A 36 31.04 -37.33 -13.81
N LYS A 37 30.75 -37.81 -15.02
CA LYS A 37 29.89 -37.11 -15.98
C LYS A 37 28.51 -36.94 -15.33
N ILE A 38 28.07 -35.69 -15.16
CA ILE A 38 26.75 -35.35 -14.62
C ILE A 38 25.81 -35.23 -15.82
N HIS A 39 24.81 -36.11 -15.87
CA HIS A 39 23.73 -36.02 -16.86
C HIS A 39 22.68 -35.05 -16.33
N LEU A 40 22.69 -33.83 -16.86
CA LEU A 40 21.66 -32.84 -16.56
C LEU A 40 20.45 -33.11 -17.46
N VAL A 41 19.44 -33.79 -16.92
CA VAL A 41 18.16 -34.02 -17.59
C VAL A 41 17.16 -33.01 -17.05
N PHE A 42 16.61 -32.18 -17.94
CA PHE A 42 15.52 -31.29 -17.56
C PHE A 42 14.21 -32.07 -17.61
N ASP A 43 13.35 -31.86 -16.61
CA ASP A 43 11.97 -32.29 -16.73
C ASP A 43 11.34 -31.54 -17.91
N GLU A 44 10.82 -32.29 -18.88
CA GLU A 44 10.20 -31.70 -20.07
C GLU A 44 9.02 -30.80 -19.74
N ARG A 45 8.29 -31.09 -18.64
CA ARG A 45 7.13 -30.31 -18.22
C ARG A 45 7.57 -28.94 -17.73
N GLU A 46 8.54 -28.90 -16.82
CA GLU A 46 9.13 -27.66 -16.32
C GLU A 46 9.83 -26.87 -17.43
N ARG A 47 10.51 -27.56 -18.36
CA ARG A 47 11.12 -26.93 -19.54
C ARG A 47 10.07 -26.25 -20.42
N ARG A 48 8.95 -26.92 -20.69
CA ARG A 48 7.83 -26.37 -21.49
C ARG A 48 7.20 -25.18 -20.78
N GLU A 49 6.98 -25.25 -19.48
CA GLU A 49 6.46 -24.12 -18.70
C GLU A 49 7.46 -22.96 -18.64
N PHE A 50 8.76 -23.23 -18.50
CA PHE A 50 9.78 -22.21 -18.54
C PHE A 50 9.79 -21.50 -19.90
N LEU A 51 9.76 -22.24 -21.00
CA LEU A 51 9.80 -21.68 -22.35
C LEU A 51 8.50 -20.99 -22.78
N THR A 52 7.33 -21.43 -22.34
CA THR A 52 6.04 -20.82 -22.74
C THR A 52 5.53 -19.81 -21.70
N GLY A 53 5.97 -19.92 -20.45
CA GLY A 53 5.51 -19.13 -19.31
C GLY A 53 6.05 -17.70 -19.24
N PHE A 54 6.70 -17.17 -20.28
CA PHE A 54 7.20 -15.77 -20.28
C PHE A 54 6.09 -14.76 -20.02
N GLN A 55 4.88 -14.99 -20.57
CA GLN A 55 3.73 -14.13 -20.32
C GLN A 55 3.26 -14.22 -18.87
N LYS A 56 3.23 -15.42 -18.28
CA LYS A 56 2.92 -15.62 -16.86
C LYS A 56 3.89 -14.84 -15.97
N ARG A 57 5.20 -15.06 -16.15
CA ARG A 57 6.25 -14.35 -15.39
C ARG A 57 6.23 -12.84 -15.60
N LYS A 58 5.90 -12.37 -16.80
CA LYS A 58 5.74 -10.93 -17.07
C LYS A 58 4.57 -10.34 -16.29
N LYS A 59 3.43 -11.03 -16.27
CA LYS A 59 2.25 -10.62 -15.48
C LYS A 59 2.57 -10.65 -13.98
N GLU A 60 3.22 -11.70 -13.49
CA GLU A 60 3.64 -11.80 -12.08
C GLU A 60 4.55 -10.63 -11.67
N ARG A 61 5.57 -10.32 -12.49
CA ARG A 61 6.43 -9.16 -12.22
C ARG A 61 5.65 -7.84 -12.22
N GLN A 62 4.67 -7.70 -13.11
CA GLN A 62 3.81 -6.50 -13.14
C GLN A 62 2.94 -6.41 -11.88
N LYS A 63 2.30 -7.52 -11.49
CA LYS A 63 1.47 -7.60 -10.29
C LYS A 63 2.28 -7.29 -9.05
N LYS A 64 3.45 -7.92 -8.89
CA LYS A 64 4.36 -7.65 -7.77
C LYS A 64 4.82 -6.20 -7.70
N ALA A 65 5.02 -5.54 -8.84
CA ALA A 65 5.37 -4.13 -8.87
C ALA A 65 4.18 -3.23 -8.47
N GLN A 66 2.96 -3.57 -8.92
CA GLN A 66 1.73 -2.85 -8.54
C GLN A 66 1.43 -3.02 -7.06
N GLU A 67 1.49 -4.25 -6.54
CA GLU A 67 1.28 -4.55 -5.12
C GLU A 67 2.26 -3.78 -4.23
N LYS A 68 3.54 -3.69 -4.61
CA LYS A 68 4.53 -2.88 -3.88
C LYS A 68 4.18 -1.40 -3.83
N ILE A 69 3.82 -0.80 -4.97
CA ILE A 69 3.42 0.62 -5.03
C ILE A 69 2.18 0.86 -4.15
N MET A 70 1.21 -0.05 -4.19
CA MET A 70 0.01 0.05 -3.35
C MET A 70 0.32 -0.09 -1.86
N GLN A 71 1.22 -1.01 -1.49
CA GLN A 71 1.66 -1.20 -0.12
C GLN A 71 2.39 0.04 0.42
N GLU A 72 3.34 0.59 -0.34
CA GLU A 72 4.07 1.80 0.02
C GLU A 72 3.13 2.99 0.25
N ALA A 73 2.17 3.22 -0.65
CA ALA A 73 1.18 4.28 -0.49
C ALA A 73 0.23 4.06 0.69
N LYS A 74 -0.18 2.81 0.95
CA LYS A 74 -1.02 2.47 2.12
C LYS A 74 -0.27 2.73 3.43
N GLU A 75 1.01 2.41 3.48
CA GLU A 75 1.87 2.68 4.64
C GLU A 75 2.07 4.18 4.89
N GLU A 76 2.27 4.97 3.82
CA GLU A 76 2.32 6.43 3.93
C GLU A 76 0.99 7.02 4.41
N LYS A 77 -0.13 6.64 3.79
CA LYS A 77 -1.46 7.07 4.25
C LYS A 77 -1.70 6.72 5.71
N ARG A 78 -1.30 5.52 6.15
CA ARG A 78 -1.42 5.10 7.55
C ARG A 78 -0.58 5.98 8.48
N ARG A 79 0.65 6.35 8.09
CA ARG A 79 1.50 7.25 8.89
C ARG A 79 0.89 8.65 9.00
N LEU A 80 0.42 9.21 7.91
CA LEU A 80 -0.19 10.54 7.89
C LEU A 80 -1.50 10.59 8.70
N LYS A 81 -2.35 9.56 8.59
CA LYS A 81 -3.56 9.42 9.43
C LYS A 81 -3.21 9.31 10.91
N ALA A 82 -2.17 8.55 11.27
CA ALA A 82 -1.72 8.42 12.65
C ALA A 82 -1.20 9.75 13.21
N GLU A 83 -0.40 10.50 12.43
CA GLU A 83 0.08 11.83 12.84
C GLU A 83 -1.08 12.82 13.01
N LYS A 84 -2.04 12.82 12.07
CA LYS A 84 -3.26 13.64 12.18
C LYS A 84 -4.02 13.31 13.46
N ARG A 85 -4.20 12.02 13.77
CA ARG A 85 -4.87 11.55 14.98
C ARG A 85 -4.13 12.00 16.25
N GLU A 86 -2.82 11.94 16.29
CA GLU A 86 -2.02 12.41 17.44
C GLU A 86 -2.23 13.90 17.70
N ILE A 87 -2.22 14.72 16.64
CA ILE A 87 -2.46 16.16 16.76
C ILE A 87 -3.90 16.42 17.24
N LEU A 88 -4.88 15.72 16.69
CA LEU A 88 -6.28 15.84 17.12
C LEU A 88 -6.45 15.44 18.58
N GLN A 89 -5.89 14.31 19.00
CA GLN A 89 -5.95 13.85 20.39
C GLN A 89 -5.32 14.86 21.35
N ARG A 90 -4.18 15.46 20.97
CA ARG A 90 -3.54 16.53 21.74
C ARG A 90 -4.43 17.77 21.86
N LEU A 91 -5.19 18.10 20.82
CA LEU A 91 -6.06 19.28 20.79
C LEU A 91 -7.39 19.07 21.55
N LEU A 92 -7.97 17.86 21.48
CA LEU A 92 -9.23 17.51 22.11
C LEU A 92 -9.08 17.11 23.60
N GLY A 93 -7.84 16.83 24.06
CA GLY A 93 -7.57 16.34 25.42
C GLY A 93 -8.03 14.89 25.63
N ASP A 94 -8.11 14.43 26.88
CA ASP A 94 -8.51 13.04 27.24
C ASP A 94 -9.98 12.70 26.93
N LYS A 95 -10.71 13.54 26.19
CA LYS A 95 -12.04 13.18 25.70
C LYS A 95 -11.90 12.15 24.58
N PRO A 96 -12.53 10.97 24.72
CA PRO A 96 -12.54 9.99 23.64
C PRO A 96 -13.17 10.62 22.40
N VAL A 97 -12.47 10.52 21.27
CA VAL A 97 -12.96 10.97 19.97
C VAL A 97 -14.15 10.06 19.60
N PRO A 98 -15.35 10.60 19.33
CA PRO A 98 -16.48 9.79 18.87
C PRO A 98 -16.10 9.11 17.53
N GLY A 99 -16.39 7.81 17.39
CA GLY A 99 -15.93 6.97 16.26
C GLY A 99 -14.60 6.24 16.49
N SER A 100 -14.06 6.23 17.72
CA SER A 100 -12.78 5.60 18.05
C SER A 100 -12.87 4.08 18.26
N ALA A 101 -13.10 3.29 17.21
CA ALA A 101 -12.85 1.84 17.15
C ALA A 101 -13.45 0.94 18.28
N ALA A 102 -14.32 1.50 19.12
CA ALA A 102 -15.05 0.80 20.19
C ALA A 102 -16.57 0.94 20.03
N ASP A 103 -17.02 1.65 18.99
CA ASP A 103 -18.42 1.97 18.71
C ASP A 103 -18.93 1.27 17.43
N GLU A 104 -18.29 0.17 17.04
CA GLU A 104 -18.78 -0.71 15.97
C GLU A 104 -19.45 -1.98 16.55
N GLY A 105 -19.92 -1.96 17.81
CA GLY A 105 -20.29 -3.21 18.48
C GLY A 105 -21.24 -3.17 19.67
N ASP A 106 -21.95 -2.07 19.93
CA ASP A 106 -23.11 -2.12 20.83
C ASP A 106 -24.39 -2.21 19.98
N GLU A 107 -24.58 -3.37 19.34
CA GLU A 107 -25.91 -3.82 18.95
C GLU A 107 -26.66 -4.13 20.26
N GLU A 108 -27.30 -3.10 20.85
CA GLU A 108 -28.12 -3.25 22.05
C GLU A 108 -29.22 -4.29 21.78
N GLU A 109 -29.16 -5.45 22.45
CA GLU A 109 -30.14 -6.52 22.26
C GLU A 109 -31.56 -6.02 22.56
N PRO A 110 -32.57 -6.38 21.74
CA PRO A 110 -33.93 -5.88 21.91
C PRO A 110 -34.53 -6.35 23.23
N VAL A 111 -34.95 -5.39 24.07
CA VAL A 111 -35.51 -5.68 25.39
C VAL A 111 -37.03 -5.78 25.29
N THR A 112 -37.59 -6.91 25.75
CA THR A 112 -39.03 -7.16 25.76
C THR A 112 -39.61 -7.02 27.16
N TYR A 113 -40.69 -6.25 27.29
CA TYR A 113 -41.41 -6.03 28.53
C TYR A 113 -42.82 -6.60 28.41
N ASP A 114 -43.14 -7.57 29.27
CA ASP A 114 -44.49 -8.13 29.37
C ASP A 114 -45.31 -7.32 30.38
N LEU A 115 -46.32 -6.62 29.88
CA LEU A 115 -47.31 -5.94 30.70
C LEU A 115 -48.59 -6.80 30.76
N PRO A 116 -49.46 -6.61 31.78
CA PRO A 116 -50.61 -7.49 32.02
C PRO A 116 -51.57 -7.64 30.84
N ASP A 117 -51.66 -6.61 29.98
CA ASP A 117 -52.59 -6.59 28.84
C ASP A 117 -51.90 -6.63 27.47
N HIS A 118 -50.57 -6.50 27.38
CA HIS A 118 -49.80 -6.55 26.13
C HIS A 118 -48.28 -6.60 26.35
N THR A 119 -47.54 -7.03 25.33
CA THR A 119 -46.07 -7.05 25.32
C THR A 119 -45.53 -5.88 24.49
N VAL A 120 -44.53 -5.16 25.00
CA VAL A 120 -43.82 -4.10 24.27
C VAL A 120 -42.37 -4.52 24.07
N THR A 121 -41.91 -4.52 22.82
CA THR A 121 -40.52 -4.79 22.46
C THR A 121 -39.83 -3.49 22.05
N VAL A 122 -38.80 -3.09 22.80
CA VAL A 122 -38.02 -1.88 22.51
C VAL A 122 -36.72 -2.30 21.82
N THR A 123 -36.57 -1.89 20.57
CA THR A 123 -35.38 -2.13 19.75
C THR A 123 -34.76 -0.77 19.40
N SER A 124 -33.46 -0.62 19.63
CA SER A 124 -32.72 0.56 19.14
C SER A 124 -32.61 0.47 17.62
N LEU A 125 -33.07 1.49 16.90
CA LEU A 125 -32.97 1.55 15.45
C LEU A 125 -31.75 2.39 15.08
N GLU A 126 -30.83 1.82 14.31
CA GLU A 126 -29.75 2.58 13.72
C GLU A 126 -30.28 3.38 12.52
N SER A 127 -29.60 4.47 12.15
CA SER A 127 -29.89 5.25 10.93
C SER A 127 -30.11 4.33 9.73
N SER A 128 -29.28 3.28 9.61
CA SER A 128 -29.31 2.25 8.57
C SER A 128 -30.64 1.50 8.44
N ASP A 129 -31.35 1.26 9.55
CA ASP A 129 -32.63 0.51 9.57
C ASP A 129 -33.84 1.34 9.11
N LEU A 130 -33.70 2.66 9.08
CA LEU A 130 -34.74 3.58 8.61
C LEU A 130 -34.80 3.69 7.08
N TYR A 131 -33.81 3.16 6.36
CA TYR A 131 -33.68 3.29 4.90
C TYR A 131 -34.36 2.15 4.10
N GLY A 132 -35.36 1.49 4.69
CA GLY A 132 -36.27 0.58 3.99
C GLY A 132 -37.31 1.35 3.17
N ASP A 133 -37.02 1.56 1.88
CA ASP A 133 -37.93 2.02 0.80
C ASP A 133 -38.21 3.53 0.67
N ILE A 134 -37.57 4.40 1.46
CA ILE A 134 -37.46 5.84 1.14
C ILE A 134 -36.21 6.04 0.28
N ARG A 135 -36.36 5.83 -1.04
CA ARG A 135 -35.29 6.05 -2.02
C ARG A 135 -34.98 7.55 -2.17
N ILE A 136 -34.16 8.10 -1.28
CA ILE A 136 -33.24 9.19 -1.65
C ILE A 136 -32.11 8.48 -2.40
N GLY A 137 -32.07 8.67 -3.71
CA GLY A 137 -31.37 7.80 -4.68
C GLY A 137 -29.90 7.48 -4.36
N ASP A 138 -29.43 6.36 -4.92
CA ASP A 138 -28.07 5.83 -4.79
C ASP A 138 -27.00 6.93 -4.88
N ASN A 139 -26.51 7.38 -3.73
CA ASN A 139 -25.22 8.05 -3.65
C ASN A 139 -24.16 6.98 -3.91
N ARG A 140 -23.88 6.73 -5.19
CA ARG A 140 -22.69 5.97 -5.58
C ARG A 140 -21.46 6.79 -5.20
N ALA A 141 -20.94 6.58 -4.00
CA ALA A 141 -19.55 6.89 -3.72
C ALA A 141 -18.70 5.85 -4.47
N GLU A 142 -18.20 6.23 -5.65
CA GLU A 142 -17.01 5.58 -6.21
C GLU A 142 -15.86 5.82 -5.23
N ASP A 143 -15.50 4.80 -4.44
CA ASP A 143 -14.28 4.72 -3.60
C ASP A 143 -13.84 6.05 -2.94
N ASN A 144 -14.78 6.80 -2.36
CA ASN A 144 -14.41 7.89 -1.46
C ASN A 144 -14.13 7.27 -0.08
N GLU A 145 -12.88 6.89 0.18
CA GLU A 145 -12.33 6.80 1.54
C GLU A 145 -12.22 8.19 2.23
N GLU A 146 -13.11 9.13 1.87
CA GLU A 146 -13.10 10.54 2.24
C GLU A 146 -14.51 11.00 2.65
N GLU A 147 -15.18 10.25 3.51
CA GLU A 147 -16.33 10.77 4.26
C GLU A 147 -16.21 10.26 5.69
N ASP A 148 -15.40 10.97 6.47
CA ASP A 148 -15.42 11.02 7.93
C ASP A 148 -14.34 12.02 8.35
N GLY A 149 -14.65 13.31 8.24
CA GLY A 149 -13.65 14.33 8.56
C GLY A 149 -14.17 15.74 8.79
N ASP A 150 -15.40 16.06 8.36
CA ASP A 150 -15.87 17.44 8.42
C ASP A 150 -16.44 17.83 9.80
N SER A 151 -16.95 16.87 10.58
CA SER A 151 -17.49 17.16 11.92
C SER A 151 -16.41 17.57 12.94
N ILE A 152 -15.16 17.13 12.75
CA ILE A 152 -14.04 17.45 13.66
C ILE A 152 -13.48 18.87 13.41
N GLY A 153 -13.61 19.39 12.18
CA GLY A 153 -13.14 20.74 11.82
C GLY A 153 -13.80 21.84 12.67
N ASP A 154 -15.11 21.74 12.85
CA ASP A 154 -15.94 22.68 13.61
C ASP A 154 -15.75 22.57 15.14
N GLU A 155 -15.20 21.47 15.65
CA GLU A 155 -14.87 21.31 17.07
C GLU A 155 -13.47 21.87 17.40
N ILE A 156 -12.52 21.79 16.47
CA ILE A 156 -11.19 22.44 16.60
C ILE A 156 -11.33 23.98 16.60
N GLU A 157 -12.31 24.53 15.87
CA GLU A 157 -12.56 25.98 15.87
C GLU A 157 -13.08 26.49 17.23
N ARG A 158 -13.76 25.63 18.00
CA ARG A 158 -14.24 25.92 19.36
C ARG A 158 -13.19 25.62 20.45
N GLY A 159 -12.10 24.94 20.10
CA GLY A 159 -11.04 24.51 21.01
C GLY A 159 -9.76 25.37 20.96
N ARG A 160 -8.85 25.10 21.92
CA ARG A 160 -7.58 25.78 22.23
C ARG A 160 -6.48 25.60 21.16
N ALA A 161 -6.83 25.44 19.89
CA ALA A 161 -5.90 25.10 18.82
C ALA A 161 -5.04 26.30 18.40
N THR A 162 -3.72 26.10 18.34
CA THR A 162 -2.80 27.14 17.87
C THR A 162 -2.84 27.27 16.35
N ASP A 163 -2.48 28.44 15.83
CA ASP A 163 -2.39 28.68 14.38
C ASP A 163 -1.36 27.74 13.70
N SER A 164 -0.36 27.28 14.44
CA SER A 164 0.59 26.25 14.01
C SER A 164 -0.04 24.87 13.83
N ASP A 165 -0.91 24.45 14.75
CA ASP A 165 -1.56 23.12 14.66
C ASP A 165 -2.50 23.08 13.46
N LYS A 166 -3.28 24.15 13.24
CA LYS A 166 -4.16 24.29 12.06
C LYS A 166 -3.38 24.20 10.74
N ARG A 167 -2.21 24.84 10.66
CA ARG A 167 -1.33 24.75 9.48
C ARG A 167 -0.80 23.34 9.28
N ARG A 168 -0.46 22.64 10.37
CA ARG A 168 0.06 21.27 10.33
C ARG A 168 -1.00 20.27 9.88
N LEU A 169 -2.23 20.34 10.41
CA LEU A 169 -3.37 19.54 9.94
C LEU A 169 -3.62 19.73 8.43
N LYS A 170 -3.69 20.99 7.96
CA LYS A 170 -3.84 21.29 6.53
C LYS A 170 -2.68 20.78 5.67
N ALA A 171 -1.47 20.70 6.22
CA ALA A 171 -0.33 20.14 5.51
C ALA A 171 -0.44 18.61 5.37
N LEU A 172 -0.88 17.92 6.42
CA LEU A 172 -1.13 16.48 6.39
C LEU A 172 -2.24 16.10 5.40
N ASP A 173 -3.32 16.88 5.33
CA ASP A 173 -4.40 16.63 4.38
C ASP A 173 -3.93 16.81 2.93
N ARG A 174 -3.09 17.82 2.65
CA ARG A 174 -2.45 17.96 1.33
C ARG A 174 -1.53 16.78 1.01
N GLN A 175 -0.72 16.33 1.97
CA GLN A 175 0.17 15.18 1.78
C GLN A 175 -0.62 13.90 1.50
N MET A 176 -1.77 13.70 2.16
CA MET A 176 -2.69 12.59 1.89
C MET A 176 -3.21 12.62 0.45
N GLY A 177 -3.67 13.80 0.00
CA GLY A 177 -4.13 14.00 -1.39
C GLY A 177 -3.01 13.76 -2.41
N ASP A 178 -1.82 14.30 -2.16
CA ASP A 178 -0.65 14.12 -3.03
C ASP A 178 -0.24 12.64 -3.14
N CYS A 179 -0.27 11.90 -2.03
CA CYS A 179 0.00 10.46 -2.02
C CYS A 179 -1.00 9.68 -2.90
N SER A 180 -2.28 10.06 -2.87
CA SER A 180 -3.33 9.46 -3.71
C SER A 180 -3.09 9.74 -5.21
N VAL A 181 -2.78 10.99 -5.56
CA VAL A 181 -2.47 11.39 -6.94
C VAL A 181 -1.22 10.68 -7.47
N GLN A 182 -0.17 10.57 -6.65
CA GLN A 182 1.06 9.88 -7.00
C GLN A 182 0.83 8.38 -7.25
N LEU A 183 0.04 7.71 -6.40
CA LEU A 183 -0.35 6.32 -6.60
C LEU A 183 -1.11 6.13 -7.91
N HIS A 184 -2.12 6.97 -8.17
CA HIS A 184 -2.91 6.88 -9.39
C HIS A 184 -2.06 7.07 -10.65
N ALA A 185 -1.15 8.06 -10.65
CA ALA A 185 -0.20 8.28 -11.73
C ALA A 185 0.78 7.11 -11.93
N ALA A 186 1.25 6.50 -10.84
CA ALA A 186 2.20 5.38 -10.87
C ALA A 186 1.57 4.09 -11.43
N LEU A 187 0.32 3.80 -11.05
CA LEU A 187 -0.44 2.65 -11.55
C LEU A 187 -0.86 2.85 -13.02
N HIS A 188 -1.27 4.07 -13.37
CA HIS A 188 -1.74 4.41 -14.70
C HIS A 188 -0.71 5.23 -15.48
N LYS A 189 0.49 4.64 -15.72
CA LYS A 189 1.49 5.23 -16.63
C LYS A 189 0.84 5.55 -17.98
N ASP A 190 0.70 6.85 -18.23
CA ASP A 190 -0.09 7.46 -19.28
C ASP A 190 -0.10 6.62 -20.58
N LYS A 191 -1.24 5.99 -20.87
CA LYS A 191 -1.46 5.26 -22.14
C LYS A 191 -1.14 6.15 -23.34
N LYS A 192 -1.35 7.47 -23.20
CA LYS A 192 -1.01 8.53 -24.16
C LYS A 192 0.50 8.61 -24.43
N GLN A 193 1.35 8.61 -23.41
CA GLN A 193 2.82 8.64 -23.55
C GLN A 193 3.33 7.32 -24.17
N ARG A 194 2.79 6.17 -23.75
CA ARG A 194 3.10 4.87 -24.35
C ARG A 194 2.69 4.80 -25.82
N GLY A 195 1.53 5.36 -26.18
CA GLY A 195 1.04 5.47 -27.55
C GLY A 195 1.93 6.35 -28.43
N LYS A 196 2.32 7.52 -27.93
CA LYS A 196 3.28 8.42 -28.61
C LYS A 196 4.61 7.71 -28.88
N MET A 197 5.17 7.03 -27.89
CA MET A 197 6.42 6.26 -28.05
C MET A 197 6.31 5.10 -29.04
N ARG A 198 5.17 4.38 -29.07
CA ARG A 198 4.92 3.35 -30.10
C ARG A 198 4.88 3.94 -31.49
N ARG A 199 4.21 5.09 -31.69
CA ARG A 199 4.12 5.77 -32.99
C ARG A 199 5.49 6.22 -33.49
N ILE A 200 6.33 6.77 -32.61
CA ILE A 200 7.71 7.18 -32.95
C ILE A 200 8.54 5.97 -33.36
N LYS A 201 8.50 4.86 -32.60
CA LYS A 201 9.21 3.62 -32.93
C LYS A 201 8.77 3.02 -34.27
N LEU A 202 7.47 3.08 -34.61
CA LEU A 202 6.99 2.64 -35.93
C LEU A 202 7.56 3.51 -37.07
N ARG A 203 7.63 4.83 -36.88
CA ARG A 203 8.18 5.74 -37.89
C ARG A 203 9.67 5.50 -38.12
N THR A 204 10.45 5.32 -37.06
CA THR A 204 11.90 5.08 -37.18
C THR A 204 12.21 3.73 -37.80
N THR A 205 11.47 2.68 -37.42
CA THR A 205 11.62 1.34 -38.03
C THR A 205 11.20 1.32 -39.50
N LYS A 206 10.12 2.01 -39.89
CA LYS A 206 9.71 2.15 -41.29
C LYS A 206 10.78 2.89 -42.11
N LYS A 207 11.33 3.98 -41.57
CA LYS A 207 12.42 4.74 -42.20
C LYS A 207 13.68 3.88 -42.38
N ALA A 208 14.05 3.10 -41.36
CA ALA A 208 15.20 2.19 -41.42
C ALA A 208 15.01 1.05 -42.44
N LYS A 209 13.78 0.53 -42.59
CA LYS A 209 13.47 -0.48 -43.62
C LYS A 209 13.58 0.09 -45.04
N LEU A 210 13.00 1.26 -45.28
CA LEU A 210 13.11 1.97 -46.57
C LEU A 210 14.57 2.29 -46.95
N ALA A 211 15.39 2.69 -45.98
CA ALA A 211 16.80 2.96 -46.22
C ALA A 211 17.61 1.69 -46.55
N ARG A 212 17.15 0.50 -46.09
CA ARG A 212 17.77 -0.79 -46.44
C ARG A 212 17.38 -1.27 -47.84
N THR A 213 16.13 -1.04 -48.26
CA THR A 213 15.67 -1.44 -49.60
C THR A 213 16.28 -0.59 -50.71
N HIS A 214 16.70 0.64 -50.41
CA HIS A 214 17.33 1.56 -51.37
C HIS A 214 18.86 1.39 -51.48
N ARG A 215 19.46 0.46 -50.71
CA ARG A 215 20.90 0.16 -50.68
C ARG A 215 21.27 -1.16 -51.38
N LEU A 216 20.28 -1.86 -51.92
CA LEU A 216 20.43 -3.01 -52.82
C LEU A 216 20.12 -2.55 -54.24
#